data_AF-A0A853B7T6-F1
#
_entry.id   AF-A0A853B7T6-F1
#
_cell.length_a   1.000
_cell.length_b   1.000
_cell.length_c   1.000
_cell.angle_alpha   90.00
_cell.angle_beta   90.00
_cell.angle_gamma   90.00
#
_symmetry.space_group_name_H-M   'P 1'
#
loop_
_entity.id
_entity.type
_entity.pdbx_description
1 polymer ?
#
loop_
_entity_poly.entity_id
_entity_poly.type
_entity_poly.pdbx_seq_one_letter_code
_entity_poly.pdbx_strand_id
1 'polypeptide(L)'
;MRPETSGRRVVLPLALLAVVLAAIAVAAVLLWPGDEKPVLGPAPVIPRTGHQVCADNIMINTDTDAEMSRIANAVRADPRARKVYTETRDEAFARFKDLFKDQPDLLAHARAEALPFSVTVTAAGDVDLHAWAAELTATFPEATSVRPMIRSEVLAGLPPSYGTEAPAPCPAGGEWE
;
A
#
# COMPACT_ATOMS: atom_id res chain seq x y z
N MET A 1 11.24 53.68 -67.18
CA MET A 1 12.55 53.42 -66.55
C MET A 1 12.28 52.93 -65.12
N ARG A 2 12.51 51.63 -64.85
CA ARG A 2 12.54 50.90 -63.55
C ARG A 2 11.30 50.93 -62.61
N PRO A 3 11.14 49.96 -61.69
CA PRO A 3 11.48 48.53 -61.75
C PRO A 3 10.35 47.60 -61.22
N GLU A 4 10.45 46.30 -61.57
CA GLU A 4 9.84 45.19 -60.84
C GLU A 4 10.37 45.08 -59.41
N THR A 5 9.53 44.65 -58.45
CA THR A 5 10.01 43.89 -57.28
C THR A 5 9.04 42.78 -56.88
N SER A 6 9.56 41.56 -57.01
CA SER A 6 9.06 40.29 -56.52
C SER A 6 9.06 40.23 -54.99
N GLY A 7 7.97 39.76 -54.39
CA GLY A 7 7.81 39.57 -52.94
C GLY A 7 7.48 38.11 -52.59
N ARG A 8 8.50 37.23 -52.64
CA ARG A 8 8.41 35.84 -52.20
C ARG A 8 8.37 35.80 -50.67
N ARG A 9 7.17 35.73 -50.08
CA ARG A 9 6.98 35.65 -48.62
C ARG A 9 7.39 34.28 -48.09
N VAL A 10 8.32 34.30 -47.15
CA VAL A 10 8.79 33.18 -46.31
C VAL A 10 7.67 32.81 -45.34
N VAL A 11 6.99 31.68 -45.54
CA VAL A 11 5.91 31.19 -44.64
C VAL A 11 6.28 29.88 -43.94
N LEU A 12 7.51 29.36 -44.12
CA LEU A 12 7.84 27.99 -43.70
C LEU A 12 8.43 27.74 -42.28
N PRO A 13 8.77 28.70 -41.40
CA PRO A 13 9.38 28.33 -40.10
C PRO A 13 8.38 28.01 -38.98
N LEU A 14 7.10 28.42 -39.07
CA LEU A 14 6.14 28.23 -37.98
C LEU A 14 5.55 26.81 -37.89
N ALA A 15 5.38 26.12 -39.02
CA ALA A 15 4.78 24.80 -39.05
C ALA A 15 5.68 23.72 -38.39
N LEU A 16 6.99 23.83 -38.58
CA LEU A 16 7.97 22.91 -37.97
C LEU A 16 8.05 23.08 -36.45
N LEU A 17 7.96 24.31 -35.94
CA LEU A 17 7.98 24.56 -34.50
C LEU A 17 6.76 23.96 -33.80
N ALA A 18 5.58 24.04 -34.42
CA ALA A 18 4.35 23.48 -33.88
C ALA A 18 4.39 21.95 -33.78
N VAL A 19 4.97 21.27 -34.78
CA VAL A 19 5.11 19.80 -34.77
C VAL A 19 6.09 19.34 -33.70
N VAL A 20 7.21 20.06 -33.51
CA VAL A 20 8.19 19.73 -32.47
C VAL A 20 7.59 19.91 -31.06
N LEU A 21 6.84 20.99 -30.83
CA LEU A 21 6.17 21.20 -29.54
C LEU A 21 5.10 20.14 -29.25
N ALA A 22 4.35 19.71 -30.26
CA ALA A 22 3.38 18.63 -30.11
C ALA A 22 4.05 17.29 -29.77
N ALA A 23 5.19 16.98 -30.40
CA ALA A 23 5.93 15.75 -30.11
C ALA A 23 6.50 15.72 -28.68
N ILE A 24 7.00 16.86 -28.17
CA ILE A 24 7.52 16.97 -26.80
C ILE A 24 6.40 16.79 -25.76
N ALA A 25 5.21 17.37 -26.01
CA ALA A 25 4.06 17.22 -25.12
C ALA A 25 3.59 15.74 -25.03
N VAL A 26 3.57 15.03 -26.16
CA VAL A 26 3.21 13.60 -26.18
C VAL A 26 4.26 12.75 -25.45
N ALA A 27 5.55 13.03 -25.65
CA ALA A 27 6.61 12.32 -24.95
C ALA A 27 6.56 12.54 -23.43
N ALA A 28 6.23 13.75 -22.98
CA ALA A 28 6.08 14.06 -21.55
C ALA A 28 4.89 13.31 -20.89
N VAL A 29 3.78 13.14 -21.62
CA VAL A 29 2.62 12.37 -21.13
C VAL A 29 2.92 10.87 -21.08
N LEU A 30 3.68 10.34 -22.03
CA LEU A 30 4.03 8.91 -22.07
C LEU A 30 5.13 8.51 -21.08
N LEU A 31 5.95 9.47 -20.64
CA LEU A 31 7.02 9.25 -19.66
C LEU A 31 6.61 9.59 -18.21
N TRP A 32 5.36 9.99 -17.97
CA TRP A 32 4.88 10.20 -16.61
C TRP A 32 4.63 8.83 -15.95
N PRO A 33 5.41 8.42 -14.92
CA PRO A 33 5.11 7.22 -14.17
C PRO A 33 3.70 7.38 -13.59
N GLY A 34 2.81 6.45 -13.91
CA GLY A 34 1.39 6.56 -13.59
C GLY A 34 1.18 6.79 -12.10
N ASP A 35 0.86 8.03 -11.73
CA ASP A 35 0.10 8.31 -10.52
C ASP A 35 -1.19 7.51 -10.64
N GLU A 36 -1.28 6.38 -9.93
CA GLU A 36 -2.57 5.76 -9.67
C GLU A 36 -3.45 6.84 -9.07
N LYS A 37 -4.47 7.27 -9.83
CA LYS A 37 -5.37 8.34 -9.40
C LYS A 37 -5.93 7.95 -8.03
N PRO A 38 -5.90 8.84 -7.03
CA PRO A 38 -6.47 8.55 -5.72
C PRO A 38 -7.90 8.06 -5.92
N VAL A 39 -8.18 6.86 -5.44
CA VAL A 39 -9.51 6.27 -5.49
C VAL A 39 -10.39 7.14 -4.60
N LEU A 40 -11.23 7.96 -5.22
CA LEU A 40 -12.24 8.77 -4.54
C LEU A 40 -13.30 7.83 -3.96
N GLY A 41 -13.14 7.43 -2.71
CA GLY A 41 -14.11 6.62 -1.97
C GLY A 41 -13.50 5.92 -0.76
N PRO A 42 -14.34 5.33 0.12
CA PRO A 42 -13.84 4.55 1.25
C PRO A 42 -13.00 3.37 0.76
N ALA A 43 -11.90 3.08 1.46
CA ALA A 43 -11.06 1.92 1.18
C ALA A 43 -11.90 0.62 1.17
N PRO A 44 -11.57 -0.37 0.32
CA PRO A 44 -12.19 -1.67 0.40
C PRO A 44 -11.83 -2.36 1.72
N VAL A 45 -12.79 -3.09 2.30
CA VAL A 45 -12.57 -4.03 3.40
C VAL A 45 -12.55 -5.44 2.82
N ILE A 46 -11.45 -6.15 3.03
CA ILE A 46 -11.14 -7.42 2.37
C ILE A 46 -10.79 -8.46 3.44
N PRO A 47 -11.34 -9.68 3.41
CA PRO A 47 -10.84 -10.77 4.24
C PRO A 47 -9.35 -11.02 3.93
N ARG A 48 -8.52 -11.21 4.95
CA ARG A 48 -7.08 -11.42 4.74
C ARG A 48 -6.75 -12.77 4.12
N THR A 49 -7.66 -13.74 4.22
CA THR A 49 -7.48 -15.08 3.63
C THR A 49 -7.10 -14.99 2.15
N GLY A 50 -5.93 -15.54 1.79
CA GLY A 50 -5.41 -15.48 0.42
C GLY A 50 -4.62 -14.22 0.06
N HIS A 51 -4.41 -13.30 1.01
CA HIS A 51 -3.68 -12.05 0.80
C HIS A 51 -2.43 -11.97 1.68
N GLN A 52 -1.26 -11.82 1.07
CA GLN A 52 0.02 -11.63 1.77
C GLN A 52 0.46 -10.17 1.72
N VAL A 53 0.00 -9.36 2.69
CA VAL A 53 0.34 -7.93 2.76
C VAL A 53 1.83 -7.73 3.06
N CYS A 54 2.54 -7.02 2.18
CA CYS A 54 3.96 -6.71 2.32
C CYS A 54 4.29 -5.22 2.36
N ALA A 55 3.33 -4.37 1.97
CA ALA A 55 3.48 -2.93 2.07
C ALA A 55 3.56 -2.49 3.53
N ASP A 56 4.15 -1.33 3.76
CA ASP A 56 4.10 -0.68 5.06
C ASP A 56 2.63 -0.49 5.46
N ASN A 57 2.30 -0.91 6.68
CA ASN A 57 0.92 -1.01 7.14
C ASN A 57 0.80 -0.70 8.63
N ILE A 58 -0.42 -0.49 9.09
CA ILE A 58 -0.75 -0.45 10.52
C ILE A 58 -1.54 -1.71 10.86
N MET A 59 -1.12 -2.41 11.91
CA MET A 59 -1.81 -3.57 12.44
C MET A 59 -2.52 -3.20 13.73
N ILE A 60 -3.82 -3.40 13.76
CA ILE A 60 -4.70 -3.17 14.92
C ILE A 60 -5.22 -4.53 15.37
N ASN A 61 -4.97 -4.91 16.61
CA ASN A 61 -5.46 -6.15 17.20
C ASN A 61 -6.62 -5.85 18.15
N THR A 62 -7.62 -6.73 18.15
CA THR A 62 -8.80 -6.64 19.02
C THR A 62 -9.12 -8.00 19.65
N ASP A 63 -9.95 -7.97 20.69
CA ASP A 63 -10.33 -9.17 21.43
C ASP A 63 -11.57 -9.84 20.83
N THR A 64 -12.42 -9.07 20.13
CA THR A 64 -13.67 -9.56 19.54
C THR A 64 -13.82 -9.22 18.05
N ASP A 65 -14.62 -10.04 17.37
CA ASP A 65 -15.03 -9.83 15.97
C ASP A 65 -15.82 -8.52 15.78
N ALA A 66 -16.66 -8.17 16.75
CA ALA A 66 -17.46 -6.94 16.71
C ALA A 66 -16.59 -5.67 16.78
N GLU A 67 -15.53 -5.69 17.59
CA GLU A 67 -14.54 -4.61 17.65
C GLU A 67 -13.76 -4.51 16.35
N MET A 68 -13.24 -5.63 15.83
CA MET A 68 -12.54 -5.69 14.55
C MET A 68 -13.40 -5.10 13.42
N SER A 69 -14.66 -5.53 13.33
CA SER A 69 -15.60 -5.07 12.31
C SER A 69 -15.91 -3.57 12.45
N ARG A 70 -16.08 -3.06 13.68
CA ARG A 70 -16.30 -1.63 13.92
C ARG A 70 -15.09 -0.80 13.51
N ILE A 71 -13.89 -1.20 13.94
CA ILE A 71 -12.64 -0.50 13.62
C ILE A 71 -12.39 -0.52 12.11
N ALA A 72 -12.55 -1.67 11.45
CA ALA A 72 -12.39 -1.77 10.00
C ALA A 72 -13.33 -0.82 9.24
N ASN A 73 -14.59 -0.73 9.68
CA ASN A 73 -15.59 0.18 9.10
C ASN A 73 -15.30 1.66 9.37
N ALA A 74 -14.69 2.00 10.51
CA ALA A 74 -14.26 3.36 10.79
C ALA A 74 -13.02 3.75 9.97
N VAL A 75 -11.99 2.90 9.98
CA VAL A 75 -10.71 3.19 9.31
C VAL A 75 -10.86 3.22 7.79
N ARG A 76 -11.74 2.40 7.19
CA ARG A 76 -11.98 2.47 5.73
C ARG A 76 -12.49 3.82 5.25
N ALA A 77 -13.07 4.64 6.13
CA ALA A 77 -13.57 5.96 5.78
C ALA A 77 -12.48 7.05 5.91
N ASP A 78 -11.33 6.74 6.51
CA ASP A 78 -10.18 7.65 6.58
C ASP A 78 -9.54 7.75 5.19
N PRO A 79 -9.37 8.96 4.62
CA PRO A 79 -8.79 9.14 3.29
C PRO A 79 -7.32 8.67 3.19
N ARG A 80 -6.64 8.44 4.32
CA ARG A 80 -5.29 7.86 4.36
C ARG A 80 -5.30 6.35 4.11
N ALA A 81 -6.42 5.67 4.27
CA ALA A 81 -6.52 4.23 4.06
C ALA A 81 -6.63 3.89 2.56
N ARG A 82 -5.75 3.01 2.07
CA ARG A 82 -5.80 2.46 0.71
C ARG A 82 -6.57 1.15 0.66
N LYS A 83 -6.25 0.21 1.54
CA LYS A 83 -6.93 -1.09 1.71
C LYS A 83 -6.98 -1.45 3.18
N VAL A 84 -8.10 -2.04 3.60
CA VAL A 84 -8.32 -2.54 4.96
C VAL A 84 -8.53 -4.04 4.88
N TYR A 85 -7.71 -4.81 5.58
CA TYR A 85 -7.83 -6.26 5.67
C TYR A 85 -8.32 -6.66 7.05
N THR A 86 -9.26 -7.57 7.12
CA THR A 86 -9.75 -8.16 8.38
C THR A 86 -9.31 -9.61 8.47
N GLU A 87 -8.92 -10.05 9.66
CA GLU A 87 -8.54 -11.43 9.92
C GLU A 87 -9.14 -11.89 11.26
N THR A 88 -9.99 -12.89 11.19
CA THR A 88 -10.54 -13.58 12.36
C THR A 88 -9.51 -14.51 13.00
N ARG A 89 -9.77 -14.97 14.23
CA ARG A 89 -8.89 -15.96 14.89
C ARG A 89 -8.72 -17.25 14.09
N ASP A 90 -9.80 -17.73 13.49
CA ASP A 90 -9.78 -18.97 12.71
C ASP A 90 -8.96 -18.81 11.44
N GLU A 91 -9.09 -17.67 10.75
CA GLU A 91 -8.28 -17.33 9.57
C GLU A 91 -6.80 -17.17 9.94
N ALA A 92 -6.51 -16.45 11.02
CA ALA A 92 -5.15 -16.31 11.54
C ALA A 92 -4.54 -17.67 11.89
N PHE A 93 -5.31 -18.57 12.51
CA PHE A 93 -4.84 -19.90 12.88
C PHE A 93 -4.63 -20.81 11.66
N ALA A 94 -5.51 -20.71 10.66
CA ALA A 94 -5.33 -21.41 9.39
C ALA A 94 -4.02 -20.96 8.70
N ARG A 95 -3.79 -19.65 8.59
CA ARG A 95 -2.56 -19.10 8.03
C ARG A 95 -1.33 -19.48 8.85
N PHE A 96 -1.43 -19.46 10.18
CA PHE A 96 -0.35 -19.90 11.07
C PHE A 96 0.04 -21.35 10.80
N LYS A 97 -0.93 -22.26 10.67
CA LYS A 97 -0.66 -23.68 10.37
C LYS A 97 0.05 -23.86 9.04
N ASP A 98 -0.31 -23.08 8.02
CA ASP A 98 0.34 -23.15 6.71
C ASP A 98 1.79 -22.63 6.77
N LEU A 99 2.01 -21.46 7.39
CA LEU A 99 3.34 -20.86 7.57
C LEU A 99 4.31 -21.77 8.32
N PHE A 100 3.81 -22.55 9.26
CA PHE A 100 4.61 -23.40 10.14
C PHE A 100 4.39 -24.90 9.91
N LYS A 101 3.89 -25.29 8.72
CA LYS A 101 3.61 -26.70 8.37
C LYS A 101 4.81 -27.63 8.52
N ASP A 102 6.01 -27.10 8.33
CA ASP A 102 7.28 -27.84 8.44
C ASP A 102 7.90 -27.78 9.85
N GLN A 103 7.19 -27.19 10.83
CA GLN A 103 7.62 -27.07 12.23
C GLN A 103 6.58 -27.72 13.16
N PRO A 104 6.49 -29.06 13.20
CA PRO A 104 5.43 -29.78 13.92
C PRO A 104 5.40 -29.48 15.43
N ASP A 105 6.56 -29.27 16.05
CA ASP A 105 6.66 -28.93 17.47
C ASP A 105 5.99 -27.58 17.78
N LEU A 106 6.10 -26.61 16.88
CA LEU A 106 5.45 -25.30 17.03
C LEU A 106 3.94 -25.43 16.88
N LEU A 107 3.48 -26.25 15.92
CA LEU A 107 2.06 -26.50 15.72
C LEU A 107 1.42 -27.26 16.88
N ALA A 108 2.15 -28.16 17.55
CA ALA A 108 1.66 -28.95 18.68
C ALA A 108 1.23 -28.09 19.88
N HIS A 109 1.75 -26.87 19.99
CA HIS A 109 1.47 -25.95 21.08
C HIS A 109 0.62 -24.74 20.67
N ALA A 110 0.32 -24.59 19.39
CA ALA A 110 -0.46 -23.46 18.87
C ALA A 110 -1.95 -23.61 19.19
N ARG A 111 -2.60 -22.49 19.52
CA ARG A 111 -4.03 -22.40 19.84
C ARG A 111 -4.65 -21.22 19.12
N ALA A 112 -5.82 -21.41 18.52
CA ALA A 112 -6.51 -20.34 17.81
C ALA A 112 -6.88 -19.17 18.74
N GLU A 113 -7.22 -19.48 19.99
CA GLU A 113 -7.61 -18.50 21.02
C GLU A 113 -6.46 -17.58 21.44
N ALA A 114 -5.21 -17.97 21.18
CA ALA A 114 -4.03 -17.15 21.46
C ALA A 114 -3.75 -16.12 20.35
N LEU A 115 -4.44 -16.21 19.22
CA LEU A 115 -4.32 -15.25 18.12
C LEU A 115 -5.38 -14.14 18.28
N PRO A 116 -5.03 -12.88 17.97
CA PRO A 116 -6.00 -11.79 18.02
C PRO A 116 -6.88 -11.79 16.77
N PHE A 117 -8.04 -11.13 16.87
CA PHE A 117 -8.67 -10.57 15.67
C PHE A 117 -7.82 -9.40 15.21
N SER A 118 -7.67 -9.19 13.90
CA SER A 118 -6.83 -8.09 13.43
C SER A 118 -7.41 -7.33 12.25
N VAL A 119 -7.12 -6.03 12.23
CA VAL A 119 -7.30 -5.14 11.11
C VAL A 119 -5.92 -4.70 10.64
N THR A 120 -5.57 -5.01 9.39
CA THR A 120 -4.35 -4.53 8.74
C THR A 120 -4.72 -3.43 7.75
N VAL A 121 -4.06 -2.29 7.82
CA VAL A 121 -4.39 -1.12 6.99
C VAL A 121 -3.16 -0.69 6.22
N THR A 122 -3.24 -0.69 4.89
CA THR A 122 -2.20 -0.08 4.05
C THR A 122 -2.54 1.37 3.78
N ALA A 123 -1.54 2.24 3.82
CA ALA A 123 -1.73 3.66 3.58
C ALA A 123 -1.78 3.99 2.08
N ALA A 124 -2.43 5.11 1.76
CA ALA A 124 -2.37 5.76 0.45
C ALA A 124 -1.26 6.81 0.46
N GLY A 125 -0.33 6.75 -0.51
CA GLY A 125 0.77 7.70 -0.62
C GLY A 125 1.72 7.72 0.59
N ASP A 126 2.33 8.87 0.84
CA ASP A 126 3.38 9.06 1.86
C ASP A 126 2.82 9.44 3.24
N VAL A 127 2.01 8.55 3.83
CA VAL A 127 1.47 8.76 5.19
C VAL A 127 2.51 8.39 6.24
N ASP A 128 2.70 9.27 7.22
CA ASP A 128 3.45 8.95 8.44
C ASP A 128 2.69 7.91 9.28
N LEU A 129 3.12 6.65 9.19
CA LEU A 129 2.47 5.54 9.87
C LEU A 129 2.63 5.58 11.39
N HIS A 130 3.70 6.18 11.93
CA HIS A 130 3.87 6.30 13.38
C HIS A 130 2.87 7.31 13.95
N ALA A 131 2.78 8.49 13.32
CA ALA A 131 1.80 9.50 13.71
C ALA A 131 0.37 8.97 13.58
N TRP A 132 0.06 8.29 12.47
CA TRP A 132 -1.28 7.73 12.26
C TRP A 132 -1.59 6.60 13.25
N ALA A 133 -0.64 5.71 13.56
CA ALA A 133 -0.84 4.68 14.57
C ALA A 133 -1.10 5.27 15.97
N ALA A 134 -0.42 6.37 16.34
CA ALA A 134 -0.67 7.06 17.60
C ALA A 134 -2.08 7.67 17.66
N GLU A 135 -2.54 8.30 16.57
CA GLU A 135 -3.91 8.79 16.46
C GLU A 135 -4.95 7.68 16.58
N LEU A 136 -4.73 6.55 15.88
CA LEU A 136 -5.61 5.39 15.93
C LEU A 136 -5.63 4.76 17.33
N THR A 137 -4.50 4.75 18.04
CA THR A 137 -4.42 4.32 19.44
C THR A 137 -5.31 5.19 20.34
N ALA A 138 -5.27 6.51 20.15
CA ALA A 138 -6.11 7.44 20.90
C ALA A 138 -7.61 7.32 20.51
N THR A 139 -7.89 7.00 19.25
CA THR A 139 -9.25 6.89 18.70
C THR A 139 -9.94 5.58 19.12
N PHE A 140 -9.17 4.50 19.23
CA PHE A 140 -9.66 3.15 19.55
C PHE A 140 -9.00 2.61 20.84
N PRO A 141 -9.31 3.19 22.01
CA PRO A 141 -8.71 2.75 23.28
C PRO A 141 -9.06 1.31 23.66
N GLU A 142 -10.08 0.72 23.03
CA GLU A 142 -10.44 -0.70 23.18
C GLU A 142 -9.54 -1.66 22.39
N ALA A 143 -8.73 -1.18 21.45
CA ALA A 143 -7.84 -2.03 20.69
C ALA A 143 -6.72 -2.58 21.60
N THR A 144 -6.51 -3.90 21.56
CA THR A 144 -5.46 -4.57 22.34
C THR A 144 -4.07 -4.06 21.97
N SER A 145 -3.86 -3.72 20.69
CA SER A 145 -2.65 -3.02 20.23
C SER A 145 -2.87 -2.34 18.89
N VAL A 146 -2.22 -1.20 18.67
CA VAL A 146 -2.09 -0.55 17.35
C VAL A 146 -0.60 -0.34 17.08
N ARG A 147 -0.08 -0.89 15.98
CA ARG A 147 1.35 -0.85 15.67
C ARG A 147 1.61 -0.56 14.20
N PRO A 148 2.51 0.39 13.87
CA PRO A 148 3.03 0.49 12.52
C PRO A 148 3.95 -0.71 12.25
N MET A 149 3.84 -1.25 11.04
CA MET A 149 4.65 -2.34 10.49
C MET A 149 5.37 -1.78 9.27
N ILE A 150 6.50 -1.11 9.51
CA ILE A 150 7.32 -0.49 8.47
C ILE A 150 8.43 -1.48 8.10
N ARG A 151 8.47 -1.89 6.83
CA ARG A 151 9.36 -2.95 6.35
C ARG A 151 10.82 -2.62 6.59
N SER A 152 11.26 -1.39 6.30
CA SER A 152 12.65 -0.97 6.49
C SER A 152 13.07 -1.06 7.96
N GLU A 153 12.19 -0.70 8.89
CA GLU A 153 12.42 -0.79 10.34
C GLU A 153 12.46 -2.25 10.81
N VAL A 154 11.52 -3.08 10.34
CA VAL A 154 11.50 -4.51 10.65
C VAL A 154 12.79 -5.18 10.18
N LEU A 155 13.23 -4.90 8.95
CA LEU A 155 14.46 -5.48 8.39
C LEU A 155 15.71 -5.00 9.13
N ALA A 156 15.75 -3.73 9.54
CA ALA A 156 16.86 -3.21 10.35
C ALA A 156 16.95 -3.87 11.75
N GLY A 157 15.84 -4.40 12.26
CA GLY A 157 15.78 -5.11 13.54
C GLY A 157 16.09 -6.61 13.49
N LEU A 158 16.22 -7.22 12.30
CA LEU A 158 16.46 -8.67 12.20
C LEU A 158 17.91 -9.03 12.56
N PRO A 159 18.13 -10.14 13.31
CA PRO A 159 19.49 -10.59 13.60
C PRO A 159 20.17 -11.13 12.32
N PRO A 160 21.52 -11.10 12.24
CA PRO A 160 22.27 -11.56 11.06
C PRO A 160 21.99 -13.01 10.64
N SER A 161 21.42 -13.83 11.54
CA SER A 161 21.04 -15.21 11.28
C SER A 161 19.89 -15.36 10.28
N TYR A 162 19.14 -14.29 9.96
CA TYR A 162 18.08 -14.31 8.95
C TYR A 162 18.59 -14.21 7.50
N GLY A 163 19.91 -14.36 7.29
CA GLY A 163 20.55 -14.25 5.99
C GLY A 163 20.90 -12.80 5.65
N THR A 164 21.78 -12.65 4.65
CA THR A 164 22.23 -11.33 4.17
C THR A 164 21.57 -10.94 2.85
N GLU A 165 20.72 -11.81 2.29
CA GLU A 165 20.00 -11.53 1.07
C GLU A 165 18.88 -10.52 1.35
N ALA A 166 18.88 -9.43 0.57
CA ALA A 166 17.80 -8.46 0.64
C ALA A 166 16.49 -9.16 0.22
N PRO A 167 15.43 -9.09 1.04
CA PRO A 167 14.18 -9.71 0.66
C PRO A 167 13.60 -8.98 -0.54
N ALA A 168 12.83 -9.70 -1.36
CA ALA A 168 12.25 -9.15 -2.58
C ALA A 168 11.53 -7.80 -2.32
N PRO A 169 11.53 -6.88 -3.29
CA PRO A 169 10.80 -5.61 -3.16
C PRO A 169 9.29 -5.86 -3.22
N CYS A 170 8.54 -5.27 -2.29
CA CYS A 170 7.08 -5.41 -2.26
C CYS A 170 6.46 -4.84 -3.55
N PRO A 171 5.53 -5.54 -4.23
CA PRO A 171 4.91 -5.04 -5.44
C PRO A 171 4.11 -3.76 -5.17
N ALA A 172 3.87 -2.94 -6.19
CA ALA A 172 3.12 -1.68 -6.05
C ALA A 172 1.73 -1.88 -5.42
N GLY A 173 1.07 -3.00 -5.72
CA GLY A 173 -0.22 -3.39 -5.14
C GLY A 173 -0.20 -3.69 -3.64
N GLY A 174 0.99 -3.80 -3.03
CA GLY A 174 1.21 -3.98 -1.60
C GLY A 174 1.04 -5.40 -1.07
N GLU A 175 0.90 -6.38 -1.97
CA GLU A 175 0.64 -7.78 -1.66
C GLU A 175 1.61 -8.67 -2.46
N TRP A 176 2.07 -9.77 -1.86
CA TRP A 176 2.69 -10.87 -2.59
C TRP A 176 1.61 -11.74 -3.24
N GLU A 177 1.84 -12.17 -4.49
CA GLU A 177 1.01 -13.14 -5.20
C GLU A 177 1.20 -14.57 -4.68
#